data_AF-A0A3B0UQ74-F1
#
_entry.id   AF-A0A3B0UQ74-F1
#
_cell.length_a   1.000
_cell.length_b   1.000
_cell.length_c   1.000
_cell.angle_alpha   90.00
_cell.angle_beta   90.00
_cell.angle_gamma   90.00
#
_symmetry.space_group_name_H-M   'P 1'
#
loop_
_entity.id
_entity.type
_entity.pdbx_description
1 polymer ?
#
loop_
_entity_poly.entity_id
_entity_poly.type
_entity_poly.pdbx_seq_one_letter_code
_entity_poly.pdbx_strand_id
1 'polypeptide(L)'
;MAEELNILKNISKEQKYQELLPQIEALISDEPDLIANMANVAAVIKTATNYLWAGFYLVKGEELVLGPFQGSIACARIKKGNGVCGVAWLSQETQIVPDVDAFPGHIACSGDSKSEIVVPGIKNGKVQFILDVDSSTINELDATDARFFEQIVELL
;
A
#
# COMPACT_ATOMS: atom_id res chain seq x y z
N MET A 1 -11.85 -9.22 18.87
CA MET A 1 -11.76 -8.97 17.43
C MET A 1 -12.89 -8.04 17.03
N ALA A 2 -12.58 -6.87 16.48
CA ALA A 2 -13.60 -6.03 15.87
C ALA A 2 -14.04 -6.71 14.56
N GLU A 3 -15.25 -7.27 14.54
CA GLU A 3 -15.77 -8.01 13.37
C GLU A 3 -16.31 -7.08 12.28
N GLU A 4 -16.47 -5.78 12.56
CA GLU A 4 -16.99 -4.78 11.62
C GLU A 4 -16.14 -3.50 11.61
N LEU A 5 -15.77 -3.04 10.41
CA LEU A 5 -15.15 -1.73 10.19
C LEU A 5 -16.22 -0.65 10.19
N ASN A 6 -16.07 0.35 11.06
CA ASN A 6 -16.90 1.54 11.03
C ASN A 6 -16.32 2.57 10.06
N ILE A 7 -16.89 2.62 8.86
CA ILE A 7 -16.48 3.54 7.80
C ILE A 7 -17.47 4.70 7.72
N LEU A 8 -17.11 5.82 8.32
CA LEU A 8 -17.91 7.05 8.24
C LEU A 8 -17.96 7.58 6.80
N LYS A 9 -19.13 8.09 6.42
CA LYS A 9 -19.40 8.71 5.11
C LYS A 9 -19.45 10.24 5.26
N ASN A 10 -19.16 10.96 4.17
CA ASN A 10 -19.21 12.42 4.09
C ASN A 10 -18.25 13.16 5.03
N ILE A 11 -17.08 12.59 5.29
CA ILE A 11 -15.98 13.20 6.05
C ILE A 11 -14.76 13.41 5.15
N SER A 12 -13.80 14.23 5.59
CA SER A 12 -12.57 14.44 4.83
C SER A 12 -11.70 13.18 4.75
N LYS A 13 -10.80 13.12 3.76
CA LYS A 13 -9.80 12.05 3.61
C LYS A 13 -9.00 11.86 4.92
N GLU A 14 -8.53 12.95 5.50
CA GLU A 14 -7.75 12.92 6.74
C GLU A 14 -8.55 12.39 7.94
N GLN A 15 -9.80 12.83 8.11
CA GLN A 15 -10.69 12.32 9.16
C GLN A 15 -10.94 10.83 8.97
N LYS A 16 -11.14 10.39 7.73
CA LYS A 16 -11.38 8.97 7.42
C LYS A 16 -10.23 8.09 7.88
N TYR A 17 -9.00 8.51 7.60
CA TYR A 17 -7.83 7.76 8.04
C TYR A 17 -7.61 7.81 9.55
N GLN A 18 -7.87 8.96 10.20
CA GLN A 18 -7.80 9.07 11.67
C GLN A 18 -8.75 8.09 12.37
N GLU A 19 -9.94 7.86 11.81
CA GLU A 19 -10.90 6.89 12.33
C GLU A 19 -10.51 5.43 12.03
N LEU A 20 -9.85 5.17 10.90
CA LEU A 20 -9.48 3.82 10.47
C LEU A 20 -8.25 3.27 11.18
N LEU A 21 -7.25 4.11 11.46
CA LEU A 21 -5.98 3.66 12.04
C LEU A 21 -6.14 2.86 13.35
N PRO A 22 -6.89 3.32 14.38
CA PRO A 22 -7.07 2.54 15.60
C PRO A 22 -7.87 1.23 15.36
N GLN A 23 -8.74 1.21 14.34
CA GLN A 23 -9.47 0.00 13.97
C GLN A 23 -8.54 -1.03 13.31
N ILE A 24 -7.60 -0.57 12.47
CA ILE A 24 -6.57 -1.42 11.86
C ILE A 24 -5.66 -2.00 12.94
N GLU A 25 -5.16 -1.15 13.85
CA GLU A 25 -4.30 -1.59 14.96
C GLU A 25 -5.00 -2.68 15.79
N ALA A 26 -6.24 -2.45 16.21
CA ALA A 26 -7.02 -3.42 16.98
C ALA A 26 -7.36 -4.71 16.20
N LEU A 27 -7.41 -4.65 14.87
CA LEU A 27 -7.66 -5.81 14.02
C LEU A 27 -6.45 -6.74 13.94
N ILE A 28 -5.24 -6.19 13.94
CA ILE A 28 -4.00 -6.94 13.68
C ILE A 28 -3.16 -7.19 14.94
N SER A 29 -3.43 -6.51 16.06
CA SER A 29 -2.58 -6.56 17.27
C SER A 29 -2.46 -7.93 17.93
N ASP A 30 -3.51 -8.76 17.83
CA ASP A 30 -3.57 -10.07 18.48
C ASP A 30 -3.17 -11.23 17.55
N GLU A 31 -2.89 -10.95 16.28
CA GLU A 31 -2.55 -11.96 15.26
C GLU A 31 -1.03 -11.90 14.94
N PRO A 32 -0.26 -12.94 15.24
CA PRO A 32 1.18 -12.96 14.95
C PRO A 32 1.54 -13.22 13.47
N ASP A 33 0.62 -13.74 12.66
CA ASP A 33 0.88 -14.04 11.25
C ASP A 33 0.86 -12.78 10.37
N LEU A 34 2.03 -12.42 9.86
CA LEU A 34 2.21 -11.24 9.02
C LEU A 34 1.36 -11.29 7.73
N ILE A 35 1.18 -12.47 7.13
CA ILE A 35 0.42 -12.61 5.89
C ILE A 35 -1.07 -12.39 6.15
N ALA A 36 -1.60 -12.90 7.26
CA ALA A 36 -2.96 -12.64 7.71
C ALA A 36 -3.20 -11.13 7.94
N ASN A 37 -2.27 -10.48 8.63
CA ASN A 37 -2.33 -9.04 8.90
C ASN A 37 -2.26 -8.20 7.61
N MET A 38 -1.34 -8.51 6.70
CA MET A 38 -1.27 -7.88 5.37
C MET A 38 -2.57 -8.07 4.59
N ALA A 39 -3.16 -9.27 4.61
CA ALA A 39 -4.40 -9.54 3.90
C ALA A 39 -5.56 -8.69 4.43
N ASN A 40 -5.68 -8.59 5.77
CA ASN A 40 -6.69 -7.76 6.41
C ASN A 40 -6.46 -6.27 6.15
N VAL A 41 -5.22 -5.78 6.23
CA VAL A 41 -4.90 -4.37 5.93
C VAL A 41 -5.26 -4.02 4.48
N ALA A 42 -4.91 -4.87 3.51
CA ALA A 42 -5.28 -4.66 2.11
C ALA A 42 -6.81 -4.60 1.92
N ALA A 43 -7.55 -5.48 2.61
CA ALA A 43 -9.01 -5.47 2.62
C ALA A 43 -9.59 -4.18 3.20
N VAL A 44 -9.04 -3.70 4.33
CA VAL A 44 -9.46 -2.43 4.96
C VAL A 44 -9.23 -1.26 4.01
N ILE A 45 -8.03 -1.12 3.45
CA ILE A 45 -7.68 -0.02 2.54
C ILE A 45 -8.64 -0.02 1.35
N LYS A 46 -8.83 -1.18 0.69
CA LYS A 46 -9.70 -1.28 -0.48
C LYS A 46 -11.15 -0.90 -0.16
N THR A 47 -11.68 -1.42 0.95
CA THR A 47 -13.08 -1.17 1.38
C THR A 47 -13.28 0.29 1.79
N ALA A 48 -12.27 0.91 2.38
CA ALA A 48 -12.33 2.28 2.83
C ALA A 48 -12.14 3.30 1.70
N THR A 49 -11.28 3.07 0.73
CA THR A 49 -10.78 4.18 -0.11
C THR A 49 -11.30 4.17 -1.55
N ASN A 50 -11.91 3.08 -2.01
CA ASN A 50 -12.26 2.85 -3.42
C ASN A 50 -11.07 2.94 -4.40
N TYR A 51 -9.82 2.97 -3.91
CA TYR A 51 -8.63 2.92 -4.75
C TYR A 51 -8.63 1.69 -5.64
N LEU A 52 -7.97 1.77 -6.80
CA LEU A 52 -7.99 0.75 -7.84
C LEU A 52 -7.39 -0.56 -7.34
N TRP A 53 -6.23 -0.47 -6.68
CA TRP A 53 -5.48 -1.60 -6.16
C TRP A 53 -4.86 -1.24 -4.81
N ALA A 54 -4.77 -2.20 -3.90
CA ALA A 54 -4.04 -2.05 -2.64
C ALA A 54 -3.48 -3.40 -2.20
N GLY A 55 -2.20 -3.46 -1.86
CA GLY A 55 -1.58 -4.73 -1.51
C GLY A 55 -0.09 -4.65 -1.24
N PHE A 56 0.51 -5.81 -1.10
CA PHE A 56 1.89 -5.93 -0.64
C PHE A 56 2.77 -6.70 -1.61
N TYR A 57 4.04 -6.34 -1.65
CA TYR A 57 5.10 -7.19 -2.18
C TYR A 57 6.15 -7.44 -1.11
N LEU A 58 6.62 -8.69 -1.00
CA LEU A 58 7.62 -9.10 -0.02
C LEU A 58 8.98 -9.31 -0.69
N VAL A 59 10.05 -8.90 -0.02
CA VAL A 59 11.41 -9.16 -0.48
C VAL A 59 11.71 -10.66 -0.34
N LYS A 60 12.00 -11.32 -1.47
CA LYS A 60 12.45 -12.72 -1.53
C LYS A 60 13.69 -12.84 -2.40
N GLY A 61 14.85 -12.82 -1.75
CA GLY A 61 16.15 -12.77 -2.43
C GLY A 61 16.35 -11.43 -3.11
N GLU A 62 16.57 -11.44 -4.42
CA GLU A 62 16.87 -10.26 -5.23
C GLU A 62 15.63 -9.64 -5.90
N GLU A 63 14.43 -10.05 -5.49
CA GLU A 63 13.17 -9.60 -6.08
C GLU A 63 12.11 -9.31 -5.00
N LEU A 64 11.23 -8.36 -5.31
CA LEU A 64 9.92 -8.24 -4.70
C LEU A 64 9.00 -9.30 -5.30
N VAL A 65 8.25 -10.01 -4.47
CA VAL A 65 7.29 -11.04 -4.86
C VAL A 65 5.92 -10.68 -4.33
N LEU A 66 4.91 -10.77 -5.19
CA LEU A 66 3.52 -10.42 -4.86
C LEU A 66 3.04 -11.17 -3.61
N GLY A 67 2.49 -10.41 -2.67
CA GLY A 67 1.88 -10.86 -1.43
C GLY A 67 0.36 -10.68 -1.45
N PRO A 68 -0.30 -10.57 -0.29
CA PRO A 68 -1.73 -10.28 -0.20
C PRO A 68 -2.10 -8.94 -0.83
N PHE A 69 -3.23 -8.90 -1.55
CA PHE A 69 -3.70 -7.69 -2.22
C PHE A 69 -5.20 -7.73 -2.47
N GLN A 70 -5.76 -6.58 -2.87
CA GLN A 70 -7.12 -6.40 -3.34
C GLN A 70 -7.11 -5.59 -4.64
N GLY A 71 -7.62 -6.17 -5.72
CA GLY A 71 -7.65 -5.54 -7.04
C GLY A 71 -7.59 -6.57 -8.17
N SER A 72 -7.31 -6.09 -9.38
CA SER A 72 -7.05 -6.94 -10.54
C SER A 72 -5.71 -7.69 -10.41
N ILE A 73 -5.49 -8.66 -11.30
CA ILE A 73 -4.24 -9.44 -11.37
C ILE A 73 -3.06 -8.48 -11.58
N ALA A 74 -2.00 -8.65 -10.79
CA ALA A 74 -0.80 -7.82 -10.83
C ALA A 74 0.45 -8.61 -11.26
N CYS A 75 1.56 -7.90 -11.49
CA CYS A 75 2.85 -8.52 -11.79
C CYS A 75 3.34 -9.38 -10.62
N ALA A 76 3.78 -10.61 -10.85
CA ALA A 76 4.18 -11.50 -9.75
C ALA A 76 5.54 -11.14 -9.12
N ARG A 77 6.45 -10.52 -9.89
CA ARG A 77 7.84 -10.25 -9.48
C ARG A 77 8.32 -8.89 -9.99
N ILE A 78 9.03 -8.15 -9.14
CA ILE A 78 9.60 -6.83 -9.45
C ILE A 78 11.06 -6.79 -8.99
N LYS A 79 11.95 -6.30 -9.85
CA LYS A 79 13.38 -6.14 -9.52
C LYS A 79 13.62 -4.83 -8.78
N LYS A 80 14.65 -4.80 -7.94
CA LYS A 80 15.08 -3.58 -7.25
C LYS A 80 15.42 -2.47 -8.25
N GLY A 81 14.94 -1.26 -7.98
CA GLY A 81 15.11 -0.08 -8.84
C GLY A 81 14.21 -0.02 -10.08
N ASN A 82 13.38 -1.03 -10.34
CA ASN A 82 12.51 -1.08 -11.51
C ASN A 82 11.07 -0.70 -11.17
N GLY A 83 10.51 0.28 -11.89
CA GLY A 83 9.18 0.82 -11.60
C GLY A 83 9.11 1.52 -10.24
N VAL A 84 7.93 2.04 -9.90
CA VAL A 84 7.72 2.79 -8.65
C VAL A 84 8.01 1.90 -7.43
N CYS A 85 7.44 0.69 -7.41
CA CYS A 85 7.72 -0.34 -6.40
C CYS A 85 9.22 -0.64 -6.21
N GLY A 86 9.96 -0.87 -7.30
CA GLY A 86 11.38 -1.15 -7.23
C GLY A 86 12.21 0.06 -6.78
N VAL A 87 11.81 1.28 -7.17
CA VAL A 87 12.44 2.52 -6.72
C VAL A 87 12.24 2.72 -5.22
N ALA A 88 11.02 2.52 -4.69
CA ALA A 88 10.74 2.58 -3.25
C ALA A 88 11.61 1.57 -2.47
N TRP A 89 11.77 0.35 -3.01
CA TRP A 89 12.67 -0.64 -2.41
C TRP A 89 14.15 -0.21 -2.44
N LEU A 90 14.58 0.49 -3.49
CA LEU A 90 15.96 0.95 -3.63
C LEU A 90 16.28 2.14 -2.70
N SER A 91 15.43 3.16 -2.71
CA SER A 91 15.60 4.39 -1.92
C SER A 91 15.31 4.18 -0.43
N GLN A 92 14.47 3.20 -0.09
CA GLN A 92 13.87 3.07 1.25
C GLN A 92 13.01 4.28 1.63
N GLU A 93 12.46 4.97 0.64
CA GLU A 93 11.63 6.15 0.81
C GLU A 93 10.28 5.94 0.16
N THR A 94 9.22 6.49 0.77
CA THR A 94 7.88 6.54 0.18
C THR A 94 7.91 7.25 -1.17
N GLN A 95 7.28 6.65 -2.17
CA GLN A 95 7.15 7.21 -3.51
C GLN A 95 5.70 7.63 -3.72
N ILE A 96 5.45 8.92 -4.02
CA ILE A 96 4.13 9.43 -4.39
C ILE A 96 4.21 9.83 -5.86
N VAL A 97 3.46 9.13 -6.71
CA VAL A 97 3.49 9.33 -8.16
C VAL A 97 2.14 9.87 -8.61
N PRO A 98 2.02 11.19 -8.88
CA PRO A 98 0.74 11.79 -9.24
C PRO A 98 0.28 11.41 -10.66
N ASP A 99 1.20 11.03 -11.53
CA ASP A 99 0.91 10.53 -12.88
C ASP A 99 1.90 9.41 -13.23
N VAL A 100 1.42 8.16 -13.25
CA VAL A 100 2.26 6.99 -13.53
C VAL A 100 2.72 6.94 -15.00
N ASP A 101 1.95 7.53 -15.93
CA ASP A 101 2.32 7.58 -17.34
C ASP A 101 3.51 8.55 -17.57
N ALA A 102 3.71 9.51 -16.65
CA ALA A 102 4.85 10.42 -16.64
C ALA A 102 6.08 9.89 -15.89
N PHE A 103 5.98 8.76 -15.18
CA PHE A 103 7.06 8.23 -14.36
C PHE A 103 8.14 7.51 -15.22
N PRO A 104 9.42 7.93 -15.17
CA PRO A 104 10.48 7.30 -15.96
C PRO A 104 10.68 5.83 -15.61
N GLY A 105 10.57 4.95 -16.61
CA GLY A 105 10.75 3.51 -16.39
C GLY A 105 9.57 2.83 -15.70
N HIS A 106 8.37 3.42 -15.77
CA HIS A 106 7.14 2.80 -15.29
C HIS A 106 6.91 1.43 -15.93
N ILE A 107 6.62 0.44 -15.08
CA ILE A 107 6.20 -0.91 -15.48
C ILE A 107 4.71 -0.99 -15.21
N ALA A 108 3.90 -0.63 -16.20
CA ALA A 108 2.45 -0.70 -16.05
C ALA A 108 2.01 -2.16 -15.90
N CYS A 109 1.56 -2.55 -14.71
CA CYS A 109 0.93 -3.85 -14.47
C CYS A 109 -0.58 -3.82 -14.80
N SER A 110 -1.23 -2.64 -14.69
CA SER A 110 -2.61 -2.38 -15.09
C SER A 110 -2.69 -1.08 -15.89
N GLY A 111 -3.35 -1.09 -17.05
CA GLY A 111 -3.53 0.11 -17.89
C GLY A 111 -4.47 1.16 -17.28
N ASP A 112 -5.22 0.77 -16.24
CA ASP A 112 -6.18 1.65 -15.57
C ASP A 112 -5.56 2.47 -14.42
N SER A 113 -4.32 2.17 -14.00
CA SER A 113 -3.63 2.97 -12.97
C SER A 113 -3.23 4.34 -13.53
N LYS A 114 -3.41 5.38 -12.74
CA LYS A 114 -3.18 6.80 -13.07
C LYS A 114 -2.37 7.54 -12.00
N SER A 115 -2.49 7.18 -10.74
CA SER A 115 -1.55 7.58 -9.69
C SER A 115 -1.24 6.40 -8.79
N GLU A 116 -0.05 6.39 -8.19
CA GLU A 116 0.46 5.28 -7.38
C GLU A 116 1.18 5.84 -6.14
N ILE A 117 1.04 5.15 -5.01
CA ILE A 117 1.86 5.39 -3.82
C ILE A 117 2.44 4.08 -3.31
N VAL A 118 3.75 4.08 -3.07
CA VAL A 118 4.47 2.93 -2.53
C VAL A 118 5.19 3.30 -1.25
N VAL A 119 4.92 2.55 -0.18
CA VAL A 119 5.50 2.75 1.15
C VAL A 119 6.36 1.54 1.56
N PRO A 120 7.65 1.71 1.86
CA PRO A 120 8.52 0.61 2.26
C PRO A 120 8.36 0.22 3.74
N GLY A 121 8.13 -1.06 4.00
CA GLY A 121 8.17 -1.66 5.33
C GLY A 121 9.59 -2.02 5.74
N ILE A 122 10.20 -1.21 6.61
CA ILE A 122 11.58 -1.35 7.05
C ILE A 122 11.65 -2.06 8.40
N LYS A 123 12.35 -3.20 8.45
CA LYS A 123 12.70 -3.89 9.70
C LYS A 123 14.21 -4.06 9.76
N ASN A 124 14.82 -3.75 10.92
CA ASN A 124 16.27 -3.84 11.13
C ASN A 124 17.09 -3.08 10.06
N GLY A 125 16.63 -1.89 9.65
CA GLY A 125 17.30 -1.05 8.66
C GLY A 125 17.27 -1.59 7.22
N LYS A 126 16.39 -2.56 6.93
CA LYS A 126 16.20 -3.12 5.58
C LYS A 126 14.72 -3.22 5.25
N VAL A 127 14.37 -2.86 4.02
CA VAL A 127 13.04 -3.13 3.46
C VAL A 127 12.79 -4.64 3.44
N GLN A 128 11.70 -5.08 4.07
CA GLN A 128 11.23 -6.48 4.07
C GLN A 128 10.02 -6.68 3.16
N PHE A 129 9.20 -5.64 3.02
CA PHE A 129 8.05 -5.60 2.14
C PHE A 129 7.78 -4.15 1.73
N ILE A 130 6.89 -3.97 0.78
CA ILE A 130 6.29 -2.67 0.44
C ILE A 130 4.77 -2.79 0.51
N LEU A 131 4.09 -1.71 0.86
CA LEU A 131 2.68 -1.47 0.58
C LEU A 131 2.60 -0.66 -0.71
N ASP A 132 1.80 -1.12 -1.65
CA ASP A 132 1.55 -0.47 -2.94
C ASP A 132 0.04 -0.23 -3.10
N VAL A 133 -0.31 0.96 -3.55
CA VAL A 133 -1.69 1.43 -3.72
C VAL A 133 -1.80 2.24 -5.00
N ASP A 134 -2.67 1.78 -5.91
CA ASP A 134 -2.97 2.43 -7.18
C ASP A 134 -4.33 3.12 -7.15
N SER A 135 -4.44 4.22 -7.88
CA SER A 135 -5.71 4.89 -8.19
C SER A 135 -5.90 5.01 -9.71
N SER A 136 -7.16 4.95 -10.16
CA SER A 136 -7.55 5.25 -11.54
C SER A 136 -7.71 6.75 -11.82
N THR A 137 -7.39 7.61 -10.85
CA THR A 137 -7.46 9.07 -10.94
C THR A 137 -6.05 9.67 -10.84
N ILE A 138 -5.71 10.60 -11.73
CA ILE A 138 -4.45 11.35 -11.68
C ILE A 138 -4.42 12.21 -10.41
N ASN A 139 -3.29 12.23 -9.72
CA ASN A 139 -3.01 13.08 -8.54
C ASN A 139 -4.05 12.91 -7.42
N GLU A 140 -4.58 11.69 -7.24
CA GLU A 140 -5.52 11.39 -6.15
C GLU A 140 -4.79 11.02 -4.84
N LEU A 141 -3.63 10.38 -4.95
CA LEU A 141 -2.78 9.99 -3.82
C LEU A 141 -1.80 11.12 -3.49
N ASP A 142 -1.76 11.53 -2.23
CA ASP A 142 -1.04 12.71 -1.76
C ASP A 142 -0.32 12.47 -0.42
N ALA A 143 0.29 13.52 0.14
CA ALA A 143 1.05 13.44 1.39
C ALA A 143 0.20 12.99 2.60
N THR A 144 -1.11 13.20 2.56
CA THR A 144 -2.06 12.67 3.55
C THR A 144 -2.00 11.15 3.52
N ASP A 145 -2.18 10.55 2.33
CA ASP A 145 -2.15 9.10 2.14
C ASP A 145 -0.81 8.51 2.59
N ALA A 146 0.29 9.14 2.19
CA ALA A 146 1.65 8.75 2.59
C ALA A 146 1.78 8.62 4.11
N ARG A 147 1.45 9.68 4.84
CA ARG A 147 1.57 9.70 6.31
C ARG A 147 0.72 8.61 6.97
N PHE A 148 -0.46 8.30 6.44
CA PHE A 148 -1.31 7.26 7.03
C PHE A 148 -0.86 5.85 6.66
N PHE A 149 -0.41 5.64 5.43
CA PHE A 149 0.12 4.36 4.98
C PHE A 149 1.46 4.03 5.65
N GLU A 150 2.30 5.02 5.92
CA GLU A 150 3.51 4.88 6.75
C GLU A 150 3.16 4.39 8.16
N GLN A 151 2.17 5.01 8.82
CA GLN A 151 1.70 4.55 10.13
C GLN A 151 1.13 3.12 10.08
N ILE A 152 0.37 2.76 9.05
CA ILE A 152 -0.14 1.39 8.87
C ILE A 152 1.01 0.39 8.69
N VAL A 153 2.02 0.74 7.89
CA VAL A 153 3.19 -0.10 7.66
C VAL A 153 4.02 -0.27 8.93
N GLU A 154 4.09 0.73 9.81
CA GLU A 154 4.76 0.61 11.11
C GLU A 154 4.10 -0.40 12.06
N LEU A 155 2.78 -0.61 11.93
CA LEU A 155 2.03 -1.60 12.72
C LEU A 155 2.31 -3.06 12.30
N LEU A 156 2.85 -3.28 11.10
CA LEU A 156 3.19 -4.59 10.51
C LEU A 156 4.67 -4.91 10.70
#